data_AF-A0A9E3DLB8-F1
#
_entry.id   AF-A0A9E3DLB8-F1
#
_cell.length_a   1.000
_cell.length_b   1.000
_cell.length_c   1.000
_cell.angle_alpha   90.00
_cell.angle_beta   90.00
_cell.angle_gamma   90.00
#
_symmetry.space_group_name_H-M   'P 1'
#
loop_
_entity.id
_entity.type
_entity.pdbx_description
1 polymer ?
#
loop_
_entity_poly.entity_id
_entity_poly.type
_entity_poly.pdbx_seq_one_letter_code
_entity_poly.pdbx_strand_id
1 'polypeptide(L)'
;MPIQFSCFISYRHSSVKSGASFVRDFVEGFEEELGRWVNYPISFDERRLQAADFIDESLAEKLHGSACMLVLYTPNYFSSVKPFCSREYFGMMELESLRLPQLQGEHARGLVIPVALRDQATMVQHVQNAEQQWCAARQVSARNRLGLSFEQFSKKRQLQPGGNLNAELQNICRVIHDREYAFEALIANGQDPFTNAAAWQLPAEGTVKPWINGLLGFVKQPQLASKAA
;
A
#
# COMPACT_ATOMS: atom_id res chain seq x y z
N MET A 1 -19.04 5.26 -7.89
CA MET A 1 -18.31 4.90 -9.13
C MET A 1 -17.76 3.52 -8.84
N PRO A 2 -18.02 2.51 -9.67
CA PRO A 2 -17.56 1.16 -9.36
C PRO A 2 -16.02 1.10 -9.30
N ILE A 3 -15.51 -0.06 -8.94
CA ILE A 3 -14.08 -0.39 -8.94
C ILE A 3 -13.46 0.11 -10.25
N GLN A 4 -12.35 0.83 -10.13
CA GLN A 4 -11.54 1.31 -11.26
C GLN A 4 -10.25 0.51 -11.40
N PHE A 5 -9.74 0.00 -10.28
CA PHE A 5 -8.49 -0.75 -10.22
C PHE A 5 -8.64 -1.94 -9.29
N SER A 6 -8.05 -3.07 -9.67
CA SER A 6 -8.00 -4.25 -8.80
C SER A 6 -7.09 -4.02 -7.61
N CYS A 7 -5.99 -3.29 -7.84
CA CYS A 7 -4.99 -3.02 -6.83
C CYS A 7 -4.32 -1.66 -7.04
N PHE A 8 -4.27 -0.84 -6.00
CA PHE A 8 -3.36 0.31 -5.93
C PHE A 8 -2.03 -0.11 -5.30
N ILE A 9 -0.91 0.21 -5.92
CA ILE A 9 0.43 -0.09 -5.43
C ILE A 9 1.12 1.20 -4.99
N SER A 10 1.36 1.34 -3.68
CA SER A 10 2.18 2.42 -3.11
C SER A 10 3.62 1.98 -2.94
N TYR A 11 4.55 2.84 -3.37
CA TYR A 11 5.97 2.64 -3.21
C TYR A 11 6.67 3.98 -3.02
N ARG A 12 7.60 4.04 -2.05
CA ARG A 12 8.49 5.20 -1.95
C ARG A 12 9.64 5.08 -2.94
N HIS A 13 9.65 5.97 -3.94
CA HIS A 13 10.78 6.10 -4.83
C HIS A 13 12.08 6.45 -4.08
N SER A 14 13.10 5.61 -4.21
CA SER A 14 14.46 5.89 -3.70
C SER A 14 15.32 6.57 -4.76
N SER A 15 16.28 7.41 -4.38
CA SER A 15 17.22 8.03 -5.32
C SER A 15 18.25 7.05 -5.90
N VAL A 16 18.27 5.80 -5.41
CA VAL A 16 19.24 4.78 -5.80
C VAL A 16 18.71 4.03 -7.03
N LYS A 17 19.38 4.21 -8.18
CA LYS A 17 18.98 3.63 -9.48
C LYS A 17 18.72 2.12 -9.45
N SER A 18 19.49 1.35 -8.66
CA SER A 18 19.36 -0.11 -8.58
C SER A 18 18.11 -0.59 -7.83
N GLY A 19 17.50 0.24 -6.99
CA GLY A 19 16.22 -0.09 -6.34
C GLY A 19 15.01 0.14 -7.24
N ALA A 20 15.10 1.11 -8.17
CA ALA A 20 14.00 1.47 -9.05
C ALA A 20 13.72 0.41 -10.12
N SER A 21 14.75 -0.22 -10.70
CA SER A 21 14.55 -1.28 -11.69
C SER A 21 13.89 -2.52 -11.07
N PHE A 22 14.31 -2.93 -9.87
CA PHE A 22 13.72 -4.08 -9.19
C PHE A 22 12.22 -3.89 -8.88
N VAL A 23 11.83 -2.70 -8.45
CA VAL A 23 10.41 -2.40 -8.18
C VAL A 23 9.61 -2.42 -9.47
N ARG A 24 10.16 -1.86 -10.56
CA ARG A 24 9.52 -1.91 -11.86
C ARG A 24 9.34 -3.34 -12.34
N ASP A 25 10.39 -4.17 -12.29
CA ASP A 25 10.32 -5.59 -12.64
C ASP A 25 9.27 -6.34 -11.78
N PHE A 26 9.21 -6.04 -10.47
CA PHE A 26 8.19 -6.59 -9.58
C PHE A 26 6.78 -6.18 -10.02
N VAL A 27 6.54 -4.90 -10.28
CA VAL A 27 5.22 -4.38 -10.64
C VAL A 27 4.77 -4.94 -11.99
N GLU A 28 5.65 -4.95 -12.99
CA GLU A 28 5.35 -5.51 -14.32
C GLU A 28 5.01 -7.00 -14.22
N GLY A 29 5.84 -7.81 -13.53
CA GLY A 29 5.55 -9.22 -13.34
C GLY A 29 4.30 -9.49 -12.48
N PHE A 30 4.02 -8.63 -11.51
CA PHE A 30 2.81 -8.71 -10.69
C PHE A 30 1.55 -8.33 -11.48
N GLU A 31 1.62 -7.30 -12.32
CA GLU A 31 0.53 -6.88 -13.22
C GLU A 31 0.17 -8.00 -14.19
N GLU A 32 1.17 -8.58 -14.85
CA GLU A 32 0.97 -9.68 -15.80
C GLU A 32 0.32 -10.90 -15.15
N GLU A 33 0.75 -11.26 -13.93
CA GLU A 33 0.11 -12.36 -13.22
C GLU A 33 -1.29 -11.98 -12.79
N LEU A 34 -1.45 -10.89 -12.04
CA LEU A 34 -2.73 -10.50 -11.46
C LEU A 34 -3.79 -10.31 -12.55
N GLY A 35 -3.43 -9.73 -13.69
CA GLY A 35 -4.32 -9.50 -14.84
C GLY A 35 -4.90 -10.78 -15.46
N ARG A 36 -4.41 -11.98 -15.09
CA ARG A 36 -5.02 -13.26 -15.46
C ARG A 36 -6.22 -13.63 -14.58
N TRP A 37 -6.35 -13.00 -13.43
CA TRP A 37 -7.35 -13.32 -12.41
C TRP A 37 -8.43 -12.24 -12.34
N VAL A 38 -8.09 -10.98 -12.58
CA VAL A 38 -8.95 -9.82 -12.27
C VAL A 38 -9.48 -9.12 -13.53
N ASN A 39 -10.53 -8.31 -13.35
CA ASN A 39 -11.21 -7.59 -14.42
C ASN A 39 -10.68 -6.15 -14.63
N TYR A 40 -10.01 -5.57 -13.63
CA TYR A 40 -9.55 -4.18 -13.66
C TYR A 40 -8.01 -4.09 -13.69
N PRO A 41 -7.45 -2.98 -14.20
CA PRO A 41 -6.00 -2.79 -14.20
C PRO A 41 -5.47 -2.54 -12.78
N ILE A 42 -4.14 -2.61 -12.62
CA ILE A 42 -3.48 -2.07 -11.44
C ILE A 42 -3.24 -0.56 -11.58
N SER A 43 -3.13 0.13 -10.45
CA SER A 43 -2.67 1.50 -10.39
C SER A 43 -1.35 1.56 -9.65
N PHE A 44 -0.26 1.93 -10.33
CA PHE A 44 1.05 2.07 -9.71
C PHE A 44 1.48 3.54 -9.66
N ASP A 45 1.84 4.04 -8.48
CA ASP A 45 2.37 5.39 -8.34
C ASP A 45 3.85 5.47 -8.77
N GLU A 46 4.09 5.69 -10.06
CA GLU A 46 5.43 5.90 -10.62
C GLU A 46 5.98 7.33 -10.43
N ARG A 47 5.16 8.31 -10.02
CA ARG A 47 5.49 9.71 -10.28
C ARG A 47 6.47 10.30 -9.26
N ARG A 48 7.54 10.89 -9.79
CA ARG A 48 8.38 11.86 -9.08
C ARG A 48 7.50 13.05 -8.70
N LEU A 49 7.33 13.32 -7.41
CA LEU A 49 6.80 14.58 -6.90
C LEU A 49 7.54 15.75 -7.58
N GLN A 50 6.99 16.30 -8.66
CA GLN A 50 7.39 17.59 -9.19
C GLN A 50 6.61 18.66 -8.42
N ALA A 51 7.30 19.76 -8.09
CA ALA A 51 6.97 20.64 -6.98
C ALA A 51 5.76 21.57 -7.17
N ALA A 52 4.77 21.26 -8.03
CA ALA A 52 3.73 22.23 -8.35
C ALA A 52 2.32 21.69 -8.70
N ASP A 53 2.06 20.39 -8.72
CA ASP A 53 0.77 19.91 -9.22
C ASP A 53 -0.20 19.51 -8.12
N PHE A 54 -1.49 19.61 -8.46
CA PHE A 54 -2.71 19.17 -7.78
C PHE A 54 -2.74 17.63 -7.55
N ILE A 55 -1.64 17.09 -7.01
CA ILE A 55 -1.26 15.68 -6.94
C ILE A 55 -2.17 14.89 -6.00
N ASP A 56 -2.71 15.54 -4.97
CA ASP A 56 -3.52 14.86 -3.96
C ASP A 56 -4.86 14.36 -4.53
N GLU A 57 -5.47 15.03 -5.50
CA GLU A 57 -6.79 14.66 -6.03
C GLU A 57 -6.73 13.41 -6.92
N SER A 58 -5.85 13.39 -7.92
CA SER A 58 -5.71 12.22 -8.81
C SER A 58 -5.26 10.96 -8.07
N LEU A 59 -4.42 11.12 -7.04
CA LEU A 59 -4.00 10.01 -6.21
C LEU A 59 -5.13 9.54 -5.29
N ALA A 60 -5.86 10.47 -4.69
CA ALA A 60 -6.97 10.13 -3.83
C ALA A 60 -8.04 9.35 -4.61
N GLU A 61 -8.32 9.76 -5.84
CA GLU A 61 -9.22 9.04 -6.76
C GLU A 61 -8.73 7.61 -7.06
N LYS A 62 -7.45 7.43 -7.39
CA LYS A 62 -6.87 6.10 -7.66
C LYS A 62 -6.91 5.19 -6.44
N LEU A 63 -6.58 5.72 -5.27
CA LEU A 63 -6.64 4.97 -4.03
C LEU A 63 -8.08 4.59 -3.71
N HIS A 64 -8.98 5.57 -3.80
CA HIS A 64 -10.38 5.36 -3.57
C HIS A 64 -10.96 4.33 -4.57
N GLY A 65 -10.62 4.40 -5.85
CA GLY A 65 -11.14 3.48 -6.88
C GLY A 65 -10.61 2.04 -6.82
N SER A 66 -9.71 1.72 -5.89
CA SER A 66 -9.05 0.41 -5.82
C SER A 66 -9.73 -0.58 -4.89
N ALA A 67 -9.93 -1.81 -5.35
CA ALA A 67 -10.48 -2.91 -4.53
C ALA A 67 -9.52 -3.31 -3.39
N CYS A 68 -8.23 -3.48 -3.71
CA CYS A 68 -7.17 -3.74 -2.75
C CYS A 68 -6.06 -2.69 -2.85
N MET A 69 -5.23 -2.61 -1.81
CA MET A 69 -4.07 -1.71 -1.77
C MET A 69 -2.83 -2.49 -1.34
N LEU A 70 -1.77 -2.44 -2.14
CA LEU A 70 -0.50 -3.09 -1.88
C LEU A 70 0.55 -2.04 -1.52
N VAL A 71 1.29 -2.31 -0.45
CA VAL A 71 2.32 -1.41 0.06
C VAL A 71 3.68 -2.07 -0.11
N LEU A 72 4.53 -1.49 -0.96
CA LEU A 72 5.90 -1.93 -1.15
C LEU A 72 6.81 -1.26 -0.13
N TYR A 73 7.07 -1.95 0.98
CA TYR A 73 7.93 -1.44 2.04
C TYR A 73 9.40 -1.44 1.67
N THR A 74 9.98 -0.26 1.85
CA THR A 74 11.40 -0.02 1.94
C THR A 74 11.72 0.63 3.29
N PRO A 75 12.96 0.55 3.78
CA PRO A 75 13.32 1.14 5.08
C PRO A 75 13.04 2.64 5.20
N ASN A 76 12.92 3.36 4.09
CA ASN A 76 12.60 4.78 4.07
C ASN A 76 11.12 5.08 3.76
N TYR A 77 10.25 4.09 3.63
CA TYR A 77 8.84 4.25 3.22
C TYR A 77 8.09 5.27 4.10
N PHE A 78 8.30 5.24 5.42
CA PHE A 78 7.78 6.27 6.32
C PHE A 78 8.80 7.38 6.53
N SER A 79 8.37 8.64 6.45
CA SER A 79 9.25 9.80 6.58
C SER A 79 8.52 10.99 7.19
N SER A 80 9.12 11.59 8.21
CA SER A 80 8.64 12.85 8.80
C SER A 80 8.89 14.05 7.90
N VAL A 81 9.89 13.98 7.02
CA VAL A 81 10.28 15.06 6.10
C VAL A 81 9.50 14.98 4.79
N LYS A 82 9.15 13.77 4.36
CA LYS A 82 8.38 13.52 3.12
C LYS A 82 7.20 12.60 3.42
N PRO A 83 6.14 13.10 4.10
CA PRO A 83 5.09 12.26 4.68
C PRO A 83 4.10 11.69 3.67
N PHE A 84 4.27 11.94 2.37
CA PHE A 84 3.36 11.52 1.31
C PHE A 84 2.98 10.02 1.36
N CYS A 85 3.94 9.10 1.26
CA CYS A 85 3.66 7.67 1.36
C CYS A 85 3.07 7.26 2.73
N SER A 86 3.35 8.04 3.78
CA SER A 86 2.69 7.83 5.07
C SER A 86 1.22 8.23 5.02
N ARG A 87 0.88 9.35 4.36
CA ARG A 87 -0.52 9.76 4.12
C ARG A 87 -1.27 8.71 3.31
N GLU A 88 -0.67 8.18 2.24
CA GLU A 88 -1.23 7.08 1.46
C GLU A 88 -1.55 5.88 2.34
N TYR A 89 -0.57 5.42 3.13
CA TYR A 89 -0.75 4.27 3.99
C TYR A 89 -1.90 4.44 5.00
N PHE A 90 -1.96 5.58 5.69
CA PHE A 90 -3.05 5.84 6.62
C PHE A 90 -4.39 6.03 5.90
N GLY A 91 -4.39 6.56 4.67
CA GLY A 91 -5.57 6.62 3.81
C GLY A 91 -6.07 5.23 3.41
N MET A 92 -5.16 4.29 3.10
CA MET A 92 -5.51 2.89 2.84
C MET A 92 -6.17 2.24 4.05
N MET A 93 -5.65 2.50 5.25
CA MET A 93 -6.25 1.99 6.49
C MET A 93 -7.62 2.58 6.76
N GLU A 94 -7.81 3.88 6.48
CA GLU A 94 -9.14 4.52 6.56
C GLU A 94 -10.13 3.85 5.60
N LEU A 95 -9.78 3.71 4.32
CA LEU A 95 -10.62 3.03 3.32
C LEU A 95 -10.93 1.58 3.70
N GLU A 96 -9.94 0.84 4.19
CA GLU A 96 -10.16 -0.52 4.68
C GLU A 96 -11.14 -0.56 5.84
N SER A 97 -10.99 0.32 6.82
CA SER A 97 -11.88 0.37 7.98
C SER A 97 -13.33 0.66 7.59
N LEU A 98 -13.54 1.39 6.50
CA LEU A 98 -14.87 1.71 5.95
C LEU A 98 -15.44 0.57 5.10
N ARG A 99 -14.62 -0.08 4.27
CA ARG A 99 -15.09 -1.00 3.23
C ARG A 99 -15.12 -2.45 3.65
N LEU A 100 -14.10 -2.91 4.38
CA LEU A 100 -13.98 -4.32 4.76
C LEU A 100 -15.19 -4.82 5.56
N PRO A 101 -15.79 -4.06 6.51
CA PRO A 101 -16.98 -4.50 7.23
C PRO A 101 -18.23 -4.67 6.36
N GLN A 102 -18.25 -4.08 5.16
CA GLN A 102 -19.37 -4.20 4.22
C GLN A 102 -19.33 -5.51 3.42
N LEU A 103 -18.16 -6.16 3.35
CA LEU A 103 -18.03 -7.46 2.72
C LEU A 103 -18.62 -8.54 3.65
N GLN A 104 -19.55 -9.35 3.14
CA GLN A 104 -20.15 -10.44 3.90
C GLN A 104 -19.14 -11.57 4.14
N GLY A 105 -19.19 -12.22 5.31
CA GLY A 105 -18.38 -13.40 5.66
C GLY A 105 -17.14 -13.13 6.53
N GLU A 106 -16.50 -14.20 6.99
CA GLU A 106 -15.24 -14.11 7.73
C GLU A 106 -14.08 -13.80 6.79
N HIS A 107 -13.65 -12.54 6.81
CA HIS A 107 -12.49 -12.11 6.05
C HIS A 107 -11.23 -12.28 6.89
N ALA A 108 -10.54 -13.41 6.69
CA ALA A 108 -9.29 -13.71 7.39
C ALA A 108 -8.15 -12.71 7.09
N ARG A 109 -8.30 -11.87 6.04
CA ARG A 109 -7.29 -10.92 5.56
C ARG A 109 -7.92 -9.57 5.20
N GLY A 110 -7.17 -8.50 5.45
CA GLY A 110 -7.52 -7.13 5.07
C GLY A 110 -7.43 -6.83 3.57
N LEU A 111 -7.75 -5.59 3.21
CA LEU A 111 -7.60 -4.97 1.89
C LEU A 111 -6.20 -4.36 1.69
N VAL A 112 -5.50 -4.02 2.78
CA VAL A 112 -4.11 -3.52 2.70
C VAL A 112 -3.12 -4.69 2.82
N ILE A 113 -2.27 -4.85 1.81
CA ILE A 113 -1.33 -5.96 1.61
C ILE A 113 0.11 -5.44 1.68
N PRO A 114 0.81 -5.61 2.83
CA PRO A 114 2.19 -5.15 2.95
C PRO A 114 3.20 -6.17 2.40
N VAL A 115 4.11 -5.68 1.56
CA VAL A 115 5.19 -6.45 0.94
C VAL A 115 6.53 -5.77 1.20
N ALA A 116 7.38 -6.38 2.02
CA ALA A 116 8.70 -5.87 2.36
C ALA A 116 9.76 -6.22 1.31
N LEU A 117 10.18 -5.26 0.48
CA LEU A 117 11.17 -5.49 -0.57
C LEU A 117 12.60 -5.65 -0.05
N ARG A 118 12.90 -5.00 1.08
CA ARG A 118 14.17 -5.13 1.81
C ARG A 118 13.86 -5.14 3.28
N ASP A 119 13.62 -6.33 3.80
CA ASP A 119 13.28 -6.50 5.18
C ASP A 119 14.49 -6.19 6.07
N GLN A 120 14.24 -5.44 7.14
CA GLN A 120 15.11 -5.47 8.30
C GLN A 120 14.31 -6.17 9.38
N ALA A 121 14.95 -6.95 10.24
CA ALA A 121 14.35 -7.89 11.19
C ALA A 121 13.26 -7.33 12.15
N THR A 122 12.89 -6.06 12.03
CA THR A 122 11.92 -5.34 12.85
C THR A 122 10.93 -4.49 12.03
N MET A 123 11.09 -4.33 10.71
CA MET A 123 10.28 -3.38 9.92
C MET A 123 8.80 -3.73 9.93
N VAL A 124 8.46 -5.01 9.72
CA VAL A 124 7.08 -5.51 9.81
C VAL A 124 6.50 -5.27 11.21
N GLN A 125 7.29 -5.46 12.27
CA GLN A 125 6.85 -5.22 13.64
C GLN A 125 6.57 -3.74 13.91
N HIS A 126 7.42 -2.83 13.41
CA HIS A 126 7.20 -1.39 13.56
C HIS A 126 5.91 -0.95 12.88
N VAL A 127 5.65 -1.44 11.67
CA VAL A 127 4.40 -1.23 10.95
C VAL A 127 3.22 -1.70 11.78
N GLN A 128 3.23 -2.97 12.23
CA GLN A 128 2.16 -3.54 13.05
C GLN A 128 1.89 -2.72 14.31
N ASN A 129 2.94 -2.23 14.99
CA ASN A 129 2.78 -1.38 16.17
C ASN A 129 2.09 -0.05 15.83
N ALA A 130 2.45 0.60 14.72
CA ALA A 130 1.79 1.83 14.29
C ALA A 130 0.33 1.60 13.88
N GLU A 131 0.04 0.46 13.21
CA GLU A 131 -1.34 0.07 12.90
C GLU A 131 -2.16 -0.13 14.17
N GLN A 132 -1.63 -0.83 15.17
CA GLN A 132 -2.30 -1.06 16.45
C GLN A 132 -2.63 0.26 17.17
N GLN A 133 -1.68 1.20 17.19
CA GLN A 133 -1.89 2.52 17.79
C GLN A 133 -2.97 3.31 17.05
N TRP A 134 -2.92 3.31 15.72
CA TRP A 134 -3.92 3.97 14.88
C TRP A 134 -5.31 3.35 15.07
N CYS A 135 -5.38 2.03 15.14
CA CYS A 135 -6.62 1.27 15.36
C CYS A 135 -7.23 1.58 16.73
N ALA A 136 -6.42 1.56 17.79
CA ALA A 136 -6.85 1.88 19.15
C ALA A 136 -7.40 3.31 19.25
N ALA A 137 -6.72 4.28 18.62
CA ALA A 137 -7.15 5.69 18.62
C ALA A 137 -8.49 5.91 17.88
N ARG A 138 -8.85 5.04 16.94
CA ARG A 138 -10.09 5.11 16.15
C ARG A 138 -11.15 4.09 16.58
N GLN A 139 -10.87 3.30 17.63
CA GLN A 139 -11.75 2.23 18.12
C GLN A 139 -12.12 1.22 17.01
N VAL A 140 -11.17 0.91 16.14
CA VAL A 140 -11.31 -0.13 15.11
C VAL A 140 -10.36 -1.29 15.40
N SER A 141 -10.70 -2.49 14.95
CA SER A 141 -9.86 -3.67 15.16
C SER A 141 -8.69 -3.70 14.18
N ALA A 142 -7.49 -3.98 14.68
CA ALA A 142 -6.34 -4.29 13.85
C ALA A 142 -6.62 -5.51 12.97
N ARG A 143 -6.12 -5.48 11.72
CA ARG A 143 -6.38 -6.53 10.73
C ARG A 143 -5.20 -7.47 10.59
N ASN A 144 -5.49 -8.73 10.31
CA ASN A 144 -4.46 -9.69 9.95
C ASN A 144 -3.94 -9.35 8.55
N ARG A 145 -2.71 -8.84 8.49
CA ARG A 145 -2.02 -8.49 7.26
C ARG A 145 -1.37 -9.72 6.66
N LEU A 146 -1.47 -9.89 5.35
CA LEU A 146 -0.57 -10.78 4.61
C LEU A 146 0.80 -10.09 4.50
N GLY A 147 1.52 -10.01 5.62
CA GLY A 147 2.88 -9.46 5.65
C GLY A 147 3.85 -10.43 5.00
N LEU A 148 4.40 -10.05 3.85
CA LEU A 148 5.36 -10.88 3.12
C LEU A 148 6.74 -10.22 3.10
N SER A 149 7.76 -11.00 3.43
CA SER A 149 9.16 -10.57 3.38
C SER A 149 9.79 -11.04 2.06
N PHE A 150 9.98 -10.11 1.14
CA PHE A 150 10.56 -10.36 -0.17
C PHE A 150 12.10 -10.21 -0.20
N GLU A 151 12.76 -10.12 0.97
CA GLU A 151 14.22 -10.02 1.05
C GLU A 151 14.90 -11.18 0.30
N GLN A 152 14.32 -12.39 0.40
CA GLN A 152 14.78 -13.59 -0.30
C GLN A 152 14.74 -13.48 -1.84
N PHE A 153 13.81 -12.69 -2.39
CA PHE A 153 13.67 -12.51 -3.85
C PHE A 153 14.53 -11.36 -4.39
N SER A 154 14.80 -10.36 -3.56
CA SER A 154 15.66 -9.22 -3.92
C SER A 154 17.09 -9.65 -4.30
N LYS A 155 17.56 -10.79 -3.77
CA LYS A 155 18.91 -11.33 -4.01
C LYS A 155 19.01 -12.22 -5.25
N LYS A 156 17.91 -12.72 -5.82
CA LYS A 156 17.93 -13.77 -6.87
C LYS A 156 17.30 -13.42 -8.22
N ARG A 157 16.77 -12.20 -8.45
CA ARG A 157 16.10 -11.81 -9.71
C ARG A 157 15.04 -12.84 -10.20
N GLN A 158 14.31 -13.45 -9.28
CA GLN A 158 13.32 -14.50 -9.58
C GLN A 158 11.93 -13.97 -9.96
N LEU A 159 11.78 -12.66 -10.12
CA LEU A 159 10.50 -12.01 -10.45
C LEU A 159 10.41 -11.68 -11.95
N GLN A 160 10.89 -12.58 -12.81
CA GLN A 160 10.74 -12.36 -14.25
C GLN A 160 9.35 -12.81 -14.73
N PRO A 161 8.74 -12.08 -15.68
CA PRO A 161 7.62 -12.55 -16.50
C PRO A 161 7.79 -14.01 -16.93
N GLY A 162 6.84 -14.88 -16.57
CA GLY A 162 6.87 -16.31 -16.92
C GLY A 162 7.86 -17.18 -16.14
N GLY A 163 8.57 -16.66 -15.14
CA GLY A 163 9.28 -17.47 -14.14
C GLY A 163 8.33 -18.17 -13.17
N ASN A 164 8.81 -19.15 -12.40
CA ASN A 164 8.03 -19.79 -11.33
C ASN A 164 7.62 -18.73 -10.30
N LEU A 165 6.42 -18.18 -10.49
CA LEU A 165 5.82 -17.22 -9.60
C LEU A 165 5.68 -17.88 -8.22
N ASN A 166 6.29 -17.29 -7.21
CA ASN A 166 6.29 -17.88 -5.87
C ASN A 166 4.84 -18.03 -5.37
N ALA A 167 4.54 -19.12 -4.67
CA ALA A 167 3.25 -19.38 -4.03
C ALA A 167 2.73 -18.20 -3.19
N GLU A 168 3.62 -17.39 -2.62
CA GLU A 168 3.28 -16.16 -1.90
C GLU A 168 2.63 -15.10 -2.80
N LEU A 169 3.14 -14.90 -4.03
CA LEU A 169 2.61 -13.93 -4.97
C LEU A 169 1.27 -14.41 -5.57
N GLN A 170 1.16 -15.70 -5.89
CA GLN A 170 -0.13 -16.31 -6.26
C GLN A 170 -1.18 -16.14 -5.15
N ASN A 171 -0.76 -16.27 -3.89
CA ASN A 171 -1.63 -16.05 -2.75
C ASN A 171 -2.04 -14.58 -2.58
N ILE A 172 -1.21 -13.60 -2.96
CA ILE A 172 -1.62 -12.19 -3.08
C ILE A 172 -2.67 -12.05 -4.19
N CYS A 173 -2.41 -12.58 -5.40
CA CYS A 173 -3.32 -12.47 -6.54
C CYS A 173 -4.71 -13.05 -6.21
N ARG A 174 -4.75 -14.21 -5.57
CA ARG A 174 -6.00 -14.82 -5.10
C ARG A 174 -6.76 -13.93 -4.11
N VAL A 175 -6.06 -13.34 -3.13
CA VAL A 175 -6.72 -12.41 -2.17
C VAL A 175 -7.33 -11.23 -2.91
N ILE A 176 -6.61 -10.65 -3.87
CA ILE A 176 -7.11 -9.50 -4.61
C ILE A 176 -8.32 -9.89 -5.45
N HIS A 177 -8.23 -11.00 -6.19
CA HIS A 177 -9.35 -11.57 -6.94
C HIS A 177 -10.59 -11.79 -6.07
N ASP A 178 -10.43 -12.45 -4.92
CA ASP A 178 -11.55 -12.77 -4.03
C ASP A 178 -12.20 -11.49 -3.46
N ARG A 179 -11.41 -10.43 -3.23
CA ARG A 179 -11.91 -9.15 -2.73
C ARG A 179 -12.61 -8.34 -3.81
N GLU A 180 -12.03 -8.29 -5.00
CA GLU A 180 -12.66 -7.67 -6.16
C GLU A 180 -14.01 -8.31 -6.45
N TYR A 181 -14.04 -9.64 -6.55
CA TYR A 181 -15.28 -10.38 -6.77
C TYR A 181 -16.33 -10.09 -5.68
N ALA A 182 -15.92 -10.05 -4.42
CA ALA A 182 -16.82 -9.74 -3.31
C ALA A 182 -17.38 -8.30 -3.41
N PHE A 183 -16.58 -7.34 -3.85
CA PHE A 183 -17.04 -5.97 -4.10
C PHE A 183 -17.96 -5.88 -5.32
N GLU A 184 -17.66 -6.57 -6.41
CA GLU A 184 -18.54 -6.62 -7.58
C GLU A 184 -19.91 -7.21 -7.22
N ALA A 185 -19.95 -8.28 -6.42
CA ALA A 185 -21.18 -8.85 -5.92
C ALA A 185 -21.97 -7.87 -5.03
N LEU A 186 -21.28 -7.11 -4.18
CA LEU A 186 -21.89 -6.08 -3.34
C LEU A 186 -22.52 -4.95 -4.19
N ILE A 187 -21.79 -4.47 -5.20
CA ILE A 187 -22.23 -3.44 -6.15
C ILE A 187 -23.42 -3.94 -6.96
N ALA A 188 -23.37 -5.18 -7.46
CA ALA A 188 -24.48 -5.79 -8.20
C ALA A 188 -25.77 -5.88 -7.37
N ASN A 189 -25.65 -5.97 -6.04
CA ASN A 189 -26.77 -5.95 -5.10
C ASN A 189 -27.19 -4.52 -4.67
N GLY A 190 -26.67 -3.47 -5.32
CA GLY A 190 -27.03 -2.08 -5.07
C GLY A 190 -26.28 -1.42 -3.90
N GLN A 191 -25.27 -2.09 -3.33
CA GLN A 191 -24.43 -1.55 -2.27
C GLN A 191 -23.06 -1.14 -2.85
N ASP A 192 -22.85 0.16 -3.09
CA ASP A 192 -21.59 0.69 -3.64
C ASP A 192 -20.68 1.25 -2.51
N PRO A 193 -19.64 0.52 -2.07
CA PRO A 193 -18.68 1.00 -1.07
C PRO A 193 -17.66 2.01 -1.64
N PHE A 194 -17.76 2.32 -2.93
CA PHE A 194 -16.96 3.29 -3.66
C PHE A 194 -17.77 4.55 -4.03
N THR A 195 -18.83 4.83 -3.29
CA THR A 195 -19.53 6.12 -3.35
C THR A 195 -18.66 7.27 -2.82
N ASN A 196 -18.96 8.49 -3.24
CA ASN A 196 -18.31 9.73 -2.77
C ASN A 196 -16.79 9.85 -3.05
N ALA A 197 -16.30 9.24 -4.13
CA ALA A 197 -14.89 9.33 -4.53
C ALA A 197 -14.36 10.77 -4.60
N ALA A 198 -15.14 11.70 -5.16
CA ALA A 198 -14.75 13.11 -5.30
C ALA A 198 -14.67 13.87 -3.96
N ALA A 199 -15.27 13.34 -2.89
CA ALA A 199 -15.23 13.95 -1.57
C ALA A 199 -14.17 13.32 -0.66
N TRP A 200 -13.65 12.14 -1.01
CA TRP A 200 -12.61 11.49 -0.22
C TRP A 200 -11.23 12.08 -0.55
N GLN A 201 -10.47 12.39 0.50
CA GLN A 201 -9.13 12.95 0.37
C GLN A 201 -8.15 12.17 1.24
N LEU A 202 -6.88 12.22 0.87
CA LEU A 202 -5.81 11.68 1.70
C LEU A 202 -5.76 12.39 3.06
N PRO A 203 -5.48 11.66 4.16
CA PRO A 203 -5.29 12.27 5.47
C PRO A 203 -4.31 13.43 5.43
N ALA A 204 -4.64 14.54 6.09
CA ALA A 204 -3.74 15.68 6.18
C ALA A 204 -2.42 15.30 6.87
N GLU A 205 -1.32 15.95 6.52
CA GLU A 205 -0.01 15.66 7.12
C GLU A 205 -0.03 15.70 8.66
N GLY A 206 -0.74 16.67 9.23
CA GLY A 206 -0.84 16.83 10.69
C GLY A 206 -1.51 15.64 11.39
N THR A 207 -2.42 14.92 10.72
CA THR A 207 -3.16 13.81 11.33
C THR A 207 -2.37 12.49 11.29
N VAL A 208 -1.39 12.39 10.40
CA VAL A 208 -0.54 11.19 10.27
C VAL A 208 0.74 11.24 11.10
N LYS A 209 1.25 12.45 11.38
CA LYS A 209 2.49 12.66 12.16
C LYS A 209 2.61 11.84 13.45
N PRO A 210 1.57 11.72 14.31
CA PRO A 210 1.68 10.97 15.56
C PRO A 210 2.07 9.49 15.35
N TRP A 211 1.60 8.89 14.27
CA TRP A 211 1.78 7.46 13.97
C TRP A 211 3.11 7.19 13.26
N ILE A 212 3.70 8.21 12.63
CA ILE A 212 4.96 8.09 11.88
C ILE A 212 6.15 8.06 12.85
N ASN A 213 6.11 8.78 13.98
CA ASN A 213 7.27 8.93 14.86
C ASN A 213 7.84 7.60 15.38
N GLY A 214 7.00 6.59 15.64
CA GLY A 214 7.43 5.23 16.03
C GLY A 214 7.94 4.36 14.87
N LEU A 215 7.77 4.82 13.62
CA LEU A 215 8.22 4.16 12.39
C LEU A 215 9.55 4.71 11.88
N LEU A 216 10.04 5.84 12.40
CA LEU A 216 11.25 6.56 11.94
C LEU A 216 12.57 5.93 12.39
N GLY A 217 12.63 4.61 12.55
CA GLY A 217 13.73 3.92 13.24
C GLY A 217 14.98 3.58 12.43
N PHE A 218 14.97 3.66 11.09
CA PHE A 218 16.03 2.96 10.30
C PHE A 218 16.76 3.79 9.24
N VAL A 219 16.29 4.98 8.91
CA VAL A 219 17.03 5.87 8.01
C VAL A 219 17.82 6.81 8.89
N LYS A 220 19.16 6.70 8.84
CA LYS A 220 20.10 7.68 9.41
C LYS A 220 19.46 9.06 9.35
N GLN A 221 19.10 9.62 10.50
CA GLN A 221 18.74 11.03 10.55
C GLN A 221 19.88 11.77 9.88
N PRO A 222 19.64 12.63 8.88
CA PRO A 222 20.69 13.50 8.42
C PRO A 222 21.14 14.26 9.67
N GLN A 223 22.38 14.01 10.09
CA GLN A 223 23.02 14.85 11.07
C GLN A 223 22.93 16.25 10.48
N LEU A 224 21.98 17.04 11.00
CA LEU A 224 22.01 18.48 10.82
C LEU A 224 23.36 18.86 11.41
N ALA A 225 24.33 19.08 10.52
CA ALA A 225 25.60 19.63 10.89
C ALA A 225 25.26 20.93 11.59
N SER A 226 25.38 20.93 12.92
CA SER A 226 25.42 22.15 13.70
C SER A 226 26.61 22.92 13.15
N LYS A 227 26.34 23.87 12.26
CA LYS A 227 27.24 24.99 12.06
C LYS A 227 27.20 25.73 13.38
N ALA A 228 28.09 25.33 14.28
CA ALA A 228 28.50 26.15 15.40
C ALA A 228 29.05 27.45 14.82
N ALA A 229 28.63 28.53 15.47
CA ALA A 229 28.98 29.92 15.18
C ALA A 229 30.48 30.18 15.14
#